data_AF-A0A525VYP0-F1
#
_entry.id   AF-A0A525VYP0-F1
#
_cell.length_a   1.000
_cell.length_b   1.000
_cell.length_c   1.000
_cell.angle_alpha   90.00
_cell.angle_beta   90.00
_cell.angle_gamma   90.00
#
_symmetry.space_group_name_H-M   'P 1'
#
loop_
_entity.id
_entity.type
_entity.pdbx_description
1 polymer ?
#
loop_
_entity_poly.entity_id
_entity_poly.type
_entity_poly.pdbx_seq_one_letter_code
_entity_poly.pdbx_strand_id
1 'polypeptide(L)'
;MSRVRAMRERCWRPVSPSCWRTYQTNGTVTGPFGRGTTHATQIVMLVDGNQRIVRMGDGLRFTLTLQPDGAYRNLTDAGLQGAVLTSPGGVPTLRWKDGSRWVFGVTLSSAVGITNLGLTQQIDRTGNSLTNTWSGTRITAIAGPDGRQLTLDYDGANRVTKVSDPIGRSVQYAYDGQGNLATVTDPEGGTTRYAYNSTNRLTTITDAKGILFLQNFYGPSGRVLRQLQADGSEYRFRYQLTGATASGAGCLVLNTNPPSGGVVVLRSDFFSRCPSVDSWENLQAGYTITGGTVTGTTVVDPRGNVTTTRFNTRGYPVSTTDALGQTSTTTLTAANQVASSTDALGRITKFEYDPAGNVTKITDPNNQPTVPSACPTRDFGSTPR
;
A
#
# COMPACT_ATOMS: atom_id res chain seq x y z
N MET A 1 -4.46 2.13 -9.61
CA MET A 1 -4.00 1.31 -8.45
C MET A 1 -4.64 1.91 -7.21
N SER A 2 -5.57 1.20 -6.54
CA SER A 2 -6.22 1.74 -5.35
C SER A 2 -5.28 1.67 -4.16
N ARG A 3 -4.74 2.81 -3.72
CA ARG A 3 -4.06 2.95 -2.43
C ARG A 3 -5.10 2.96 -1.28
N VAL A 4 -5.94 1.92 -1.22
CA VAL A 4 -6.77 1.65 -0.03
C VAL A 4 -5.86 0.95 0.96
N ARG A 5 -5.78 1.51 2.17
CA ARG A 5 -4.90 1.09 3.27
C ARG A 5 -4.94 -0.44 3.40
N ALA A 6 -3.85 -1.11 3.01
CA ALA A 6 -3.68 -2.53 3.26
C ALA A 6 -3.52 -2.74 4.77
N MET A 7 -4.06 -3.84 5.32
CA MET A 7 -3.94 -4.12 6.74
C MET A 7 -2.50 -4.55 7.02
N ARG A 8 -1.81 -3.79 7.87
CA ARG A 8 -0.42 -4.07 8.27
C ARG A 8 -0.41 -4.59 9.70
N GLU A 9 0.04 -5.82 9.88
CA GLU A 9 0.15 -6.46 11.19
C GLU A 9 1.62 -6.74 11.52
N ARG A 10 1.97 -6.55 12.78
CA ARG A 10 3.29 -6.82 13.33
C ARG A 10 3.37 -8.32 13.59
N CYS A 11 4.29 -9.03 12.94
CA CYS A 11 4.52 -10.46 13.17
C CYS A 11 5.28 -10.72 14.49
N TRP A 12 5.87 -9.66 15.09
CA TRP A 12 6.66 -9.73 16.33
C TRP A 12 6.53 -8.45 17.18
N ARG A 13 6.38 -8.60 18.50
CA ARG A 13 6.56 -7.55 19.55
C ARG A 13 7.56 -8.10 20.59
N PRO A 14 8.48 -7.33 21.23
CA PRO A 14 8.81 -5.91 21.10
C PRO A 14 10.27 -5.61 20.64
N VAL A 15 11.03 -6.59 20.14
CA VAL A 15 12.48 -6.43 19.88
C VAL A 15 12.80 -6.23 18.40
N SER A 16 13.87 -5.46 18.14
CA SER A 16 14.51 -5.37 16.82
C SER A 16 15.40 -6.59 16.57
N PRO A 17 15.46 -7.10 15.32
CA PRO A 17 14.68 -6.68 14.17
C PRO A 17 13.19 -7.08 14.26
N SER A 18 12.28 -6.23 13.75
CA SER A 18 10.84 -6.50 13.73
C SER A 18 10.37 -6.96 12.35
N CYS A 19 9.56 -8.02 12.28
CA CYS A 19 8.93 -8.51 11.06
C CYS A 19 7.48 -7.99 10.94
N TRP A 20 7.05 -7.67 9.71
CA TRP A 20 5.71 -7.16 9.41
C TRP A 20 5.10 -7.88 8.21
N ARG A 21 3.79 -8.14 8.25
CA ARG A 21 3.04 -8.57 7.08
C ARG A 21 1.99 -7.54 6.67
N THR A 22 1.65 -7.58 5.39
CA THR A 22 0.56 -6.80 4.82
C THR A 22 -0.43 -7.75 4.17
N TYR A 23 -1.73 -7.54 4.39
CA TYR A 23 -2.80 -8.25 3.70
C TYR A 23 -3.48 -7.36 2.66
N GLN A 24 -3.61 -7.87 1.44
CA GLN A 24 -4.33 -7.27 0.33
C GLN A 24 -5.60 -8.08 0.04
N THR A 25 -6.77 -7.49 0.27
CA THR A 25 -8.10 -8.12 0.10
C THR A 25 -8.29 -8.85 -1.23
N ASN A 26 -7.82 -8.26 -2.34
CA ASN A 26 -7.91 -8.86 -3.67
C ASN A 26 -6.55 -9.36 -4.18
N GLY A 27 -5.58 -9.51 -3.29
CA GLY A 27 -4.27 -10.07 -3.62
C GLY A 27 -4.42 -11.55 -3.93
N THR A 28 -4.15 -11.94 -5.17
CA THR A 28 -4.17 -13.35 -5.59
C THR A 28 -2.83 -14.04 -5.39
N VAL A 29 -1.78 -13.28 -5.10
CA VAL A 29 -0.43 -13.79 -4.85
C VAL A 29 -0.39 -14.48 -3.49
N THR A 30 0.10 -15.72 -3.47
CA THR A 30 0.41 -16.43 -2.22
C THR A 30 1.80 -16.02 -1.75
N GLY A 31 1.84 -15.17 -0.72
CA GLY A 31 3.08 -14.84 -0.05
C GLY A 31 3.43 -15.85 1.05
N PRO A 32 4.56 -15.63 1.75
CA PRO A 32 5.03 -16.51 2.82
C PRO A 32 4.05 -16.62 3.98
N PHE A 33 3.15 -15.65 4.17
CA PHE A 33 2.12 -15.70 5.22
C PHE A 33 0.74 -16.09 4.66
N GLY A 34 0.68 -16.76 3.51
CA GLY A 34 -0.56 -17.20 2.88
C GLY A 34 -1.09 -16.26 1.79
N ARG A 35 -2.25 -16.60 1.24
CA ARG A 35 -2.86 -15.88 0.12
C ARG A 35 -3.14 -14.40 0.46
N GLY A 36 -2.80 -13.52 -0.47
CA GLY A 36 -3.00 -12.08 -0.32
C GLY A 36 -2.07 -11.43 0.71
N THR A 37 -1.12 -12.17 1.28
CA THR A 37 -0.15 -11.63 2.23
C THR A 37 1.19 -11.34 1.55
N THR A 38 1.89 -10.35 2.07
CA THR A 38 3.28 -10.05 1.71
C THR A 38 4.06 -9.75 2.99
N HIS A 39 5.36 -10.07 2.99
CA HIS A 39 6.26 -9.78 4.10
C HIS A 39 7.10 -8.52 3.77
N ALA A 40 7.23 -7.60 4.72
CA ALA A 40 7.84 -6.29 4.51
C ALA A 40 9.27 -6.31 3.94
N THR A 41 10.09 -7.33 4.24
CA THR A 41 11.46 -7.43 3.68
C THR A 41 11.55 -8.34 2.46
N GLN A 42 10.45 -8.97 2.04
CA GLN A 42 10.38 -9.78 0.81
C GLN A 42 10.24 -8.88 -0.42
N ILE A 43 11.22 -7.99 -0.57
CA ILE A 43 11.32 -7.05 -1.67
C ILE A 43 12.14 -7.73 -2.77
N VAL A 44 11.62 -7.67 -3.98
CA VAL A 44 12.27 -8.26 -5.16
C VAL A 44 12.35 -7.25 -6.28
N MET A 45 13.38 -7.37 -7.11
CA MET A 45 13.58 -6.57 -8.29
C MET A 45 13.56 -7.47 -9.52
N LEU A 46 12.65 -7.16 -10.44
CA LEU A 46 12.65 -7.75 -11.76
C LEU A 46 13.49 -6.86 -12.68
N VAL A 47 14.48 -7.46 -13.30
CA VAL A 47 15.32 -6.89 -14.34
C VAL A 47 14.72 -7.31 -15.67
N ASP A 48 14.20 -6.35 -16.43
CA ASP A 48 13.56 -6.58 -17.72
C ASP A 48 13.99 -5.48 -18.70
N GLY A 49 14.96 -5.79 -19.57
CA GLY A 49 15.58 -4.83 -20.48
C GLY A 49 16.01 -3.53 -19.79
N ASN A 50 15.43 -2.41 -20.21
CA ASN A 50 15.70 -1.06 -19.66
C ASN A 50 14.85 -0.71 -18.43
N GLN A 51 14.09 -1.65 -17.90
CA GLN A 51 13.24 -1.46 -16.72
C GLN A 51 13.74 -2.26 -15.52
N ARG A 52 13.54 -1.68 -14.35
CA ARG A 52 13.77 -2.30 -13.06
C ARG A 52 12.50 -2.15 -12.25
N ILE A 53 11.75 -3.25 -12.15
CA ILE A 53 10.46 -3.26 -11.48
C ILE A 53 10.68 -3.77 -10.06
N VAL A 54 10.61 -2.87 -9.09
CA VAL A 54 10.73 -3.22 -7.67
C VAL A 54 9.34 -3.54 -7.15
N ARG A 55 9.16 -4.77 -6.65
CA ARG A 55 7.97 -5.18 -5.93
C ARG A 55 8.26 -5.11 -4.44
N MET A 56 7.54 -4.22 -3.77
CA MET A 56 7.61 -3.96 -2.35
C MET A 56 6.96 -5.06 -1.53
N GLY A 57 7.35 -5.14 -0.26
CA GLY A 57 6.80 -6.09 0.71
C GLY A 57 5.36 -5.80 1.14
N ASP A 58 4.74 -4.73 0.64
CA ASP A 58 3.30 -4.44 0.75
C ASP A 58 2.54 -4.74 -0.56
N GLY A 59 3.24 -5.32 -1.55
CA GLY A 59 2.75 -5.66 -2.87
C GLY A 59 2.68 -4.48 -3.85
N LEU A 60 2.99 -3.25 -3.44
CA LEU A 60 3.15 -2.14 -4.37
C LEU A 60 4.31 -2.39 -5.32
N ARG A 61 4.22 -1.83 -6.52
CA ARG A 61 5.28 -1.91 -7.51
C ARG A 61 5.61 -0.52 -8.00
N PHE A 62 6.87 -0.29 -8.25
CA PHE A 62 7.32 0.86 -9.00
C PHE A 62 8.40 0.46 -10.00
N THR A 63 8.47 1.21 -11.08
CA THR A 63 9.43 0.98 -12.16
C THR A 63 10.46 2.10 -12.15
N LEU A 64 11.73 1.73 -12.23
CA LEU A 64 12.84 2.62 -12.55
C LEU A 64 13.27 2.32 -13.99
N THR A 65 13.44 3.36 -14.79
CA THR A 65 13.80 3.24 -16.21
C THR A 65 15.22 3.75 -16.43
N LEU A 66 15.98 3.06 -17.28
CA LEU A 66 17.33 3.46 -17.68
C LEU A 66 17.33 4.88 -18.26
N GLN A 67 18.24 5.72 -17.78
CA GLN A 67 18.47 7.07 -18.26
C GLN A 67 19.75 7.11 -19.13
N PRO A 68 19.95 8.17 -19.95
CA PRO A 68 21.13 8.31 -20.81
C PRO A 68 22.48 8.30 -20.06
N ASP A 69 22.48 8.68 -18.77
CA ASP A 69 23.66 8.65 -17.90
C ASP A 69 23.95 7.26 -17.29
N GLY A 70 23.21 6.23 -17.71
CA GLY A 70 23.39 4.84 -17.27
C GLY A 70 22.69 4.48 -15.95
N ALA A 71 22.10 5.44 -15.24
CA ALA A 71 21.40 5.19 -13.99
C ALA A 71 19.90 4.93 -14.22
N TYR A 72 19.25 4.21 -13.29
CA TYR A 72 17.80 3.97 -13.36
C TYR A 72 17.05 4.86 -12.37
N ARG A 73 16.03 5.57 -12.84
CA ARG A 73 15.24 6.53 -12.04
C ARG A 73 13.74 6.45 -12.36
N ASN A 74 12.89 6.97 -11.47
CA ASN A 74 11.47 7.23 -11.75
C ASN A 74 11.21 8.74 -11.67
N LEU A 75 10.84 9.35 -12.80
CA LEU A 75 10.63 10.79 -12.91
C LEU A 75 9.14 11.19 -12.81
N THR A 76 8.25 10.21 -12.64
CA THR A 76 6.79 10.40 -12.73
C THR A 76 6.05 10.22 -11.40
N ASP A 77 6.73 9.64 -10.40
CA ASP A 77 6.25 9.48 -9.03
C ASP A 77 7.08 10.37 -8.09
N ALA A 78 6.44 11.36 -7.49
CA ALA A 78 7.03 12.27 -6.52
C ALA A 78 7.72 11.55 -5.34
N GLY A 79 7.20 10.39 -4.92
CA GLY A 79 7.77 9.63 -3.81
C GLY A 79 9.11 8.95 -4.15
N LEU A 80 9.46 8.88 -5.43
CA LEU A 80 10.67 8.22 -5.93
C LEU A 80 11.68 9.19 -6.54
N GLN A 81 11.36 10.48 -6.60
CA GLN A 81 12.31 11.48 -7.06
C GLN A 81 13.52 11.57 -6.12
N GLY A 82 14.71 11.66 -6.73
CA GLY A 82 15.98 11.57 -6.02
C GLY A 82 16.45 10.13 -5.73
N ALA A 83 15.60 9.11 -5.92
CA ALA A 83 16.03 7.71 -5.85
C ALA A 83 16.79 7.33 -7.12
N VAL A 84 17.92 6.65 -6.95
CA VAL A 84 18.81 6.23 -8.05
C VAL A 84 19.24 4.80 -7.82
N LEU A 85 19.02 3.95 -8.81
CA LEU A 85 19.58 2.61 -8.84
C LEU A 85 20.85 2.60 -9.68
N THR A 86 21.93 2.12 -9.07
CA THR A 86 23.22 1.85 -9.69
C THR A 86 23.59 0.38 -9.51
N SER A 87 24.66 -0.09 -10.16
CA SER A 87 25.16 -1.47 -9.97
C SER A 87 26.66 -1.50 -9.61
N PRO A 88 27.08 -0.98 -8.43
CA PRO A 88 28.48 -1.05 -8.01
C PRO A 88 28.94 -2.51 -7.91
N GLY A 89 30.07 -2.85 -8.53
CA GLY A 89 30.57 -4.24 -8.57
C GLY A 89 29.60 -5.23 -9.20
N GLY A 90 28.66 -4.77 -10.04
CA GLY A 90 27.62 -5.62 -10.65
C GLY A 90 26.39 -5.87 -9.77
N VAL A 91 26.35 -5.39 -8.53
CA VAL A 91 25.24 -5.62 -7.59
C VAL A 91 24.26 -4.44 -7.62
N PRO A 92 23.00 -4.63 -8.05
CA PRO A 92 22.04 -3.54 -8.07
C PRO A 92 21.77 -2.97 -6.67
N THR A 93 22.01 -1.68 -6.52
CA THR A 93 21.91 -0.95 -5.26
C THR A 93 21.05 0.30 -5.47
N LEU A 94 19.86 0.30 -4.86
CA LEU A 94 18.92 1.42 -4.91
C LEU A 94 19.23 2.38 -3.77
N ARG A 95 19.73 3.57 -4.09
CA ARG A 95 19.91 4.66 -3.14
C ARG A 95 18.68 5.54 -3.12
N TRP A 96 18.13 5.75 -1.93
CA TRP A 96 17.00 6.64 -1.68
C TRP A 96 17.46 8.07 -1.41
N LYS A 97 16.52 9.00 -1.55
CA LYS A 97 16.74 10.42 -1.31
C LYS A 97 17.21 10.74 0.12
N ASP A 98 16.78 9.95 1.10
CA ASP A 98 17.15 10.11 2.51
C ASP A 98 18.55 9.54 2.87
N GLY A 99 19.28 9.06 1.85
CA GLY A 99 20.61 8.45 1.98
C GLY A 99 20.59 6.95 2.28
N SER A 100 19.43 6.35 2.55
CA SER A 100 19.33 4.90 2.74
C SER A 100 19.60 4.14 1.43
N ARG A 101 20.05 2.90 1.54
CA ARG A 101 20.46 2.05 0.40
C ARG A 101 19.87 0.66 0.52
N TRP A 102 19.35 0.14 -0.57
CA TRP A 102 18.82 -1.21 -0.67
C TRP A 102 19.66 -2.02 -1.65
N VAL A 103 20.18 -3.15 -1.21
CA VAL A 103 21.08 -4.01 -1.99
C VAL A 103 20.32 -5.25 -2.45
N PHE A 104 20.36 -5.54 -3.75
CA PHE A 104 19.74 -6.71 -4.36
C PHE A 104 20.82 -7.73 -4.75
N GLY A 105 21.31 -8.46 -3.76
CA GLY A 105 22.53 -9.28 -3.90
C GLY A 105 22.32 -10.75 -4.27
N VAL A 106 21.09 -11.24 -4.41
CA VAL A 106 20.83 -12.66 -4.71
C VAL A 106 19.96 -12.81 -5.96
N THR A 107 20.31 -13.74 -6.83
CA THR A 107 19.48 -14.14 -7.97
C THR A 107 18.49 -15.23 -7.53
N LEU A 108 17.20 -14.91 -7.51
CA LEU A 108 16.13 -15.81 -7.12
C LEU A 108 15.68 -16.70 -8.27
N SER A 109 15.72 -16.16 -9.49
CA SER A 109 15.43 -16.89 -10.73
C SER A 109 16.04 -16.14 -11.90
N SER A 110 16.43 -16.88 -12.94
CA SER A 110 16.85 -16.32 -14.22
C SER A 110 16.09 -17.04 -15.32
N ALA A 111 15.37 -16.29 -16.14
CA ALA A 111 14.70 -16.74 -17.36
C ALA A 111 15.19 -15.87 -18.53
N VAL A 112 14.93 -16.29 -19.76
CA VAL A 112 15.42 -15.57 -20.96
C VAL A 112 14.97 -14.10 -20.92
N GLY A 113 15.93 -13.19 -20.77
CA GLY A 113 15.71 -11.74 -20.73
C GLY A 113 15.16 -11.18 -19.40
N ILE A 114 14.84 -12.03 -18.41
CA ILE A 114 14.25 -11.60 -17.14
C ILE A 114 14.99 -12.23 -15.96
N THR A 115 15.60 -11.38 -15.13
CA THR A 115 16.26 -11.80 -13.89
C THR A 115 15.48 -11.28 -12.68
N ASN A 116 15.19 -12.15 -11.72
CA ASN A 116 14.54 -11.76 -10.47
C ASN A 116 15.57 -11.77 -9.34
N LEU A 117 15.74 -10.62 -8.69
CA LEU A 117 16.73 -10.41 -7.63
C LEU A 117 16.04 -10.20 -6.28
N GLY A 118 16.60 -10.79 -5.22
CA GLY A 118 16.14 -10.63 -3.85
C GLY A 118 16.89 -9.53 -3.12
N LEU A 119 16.17 -8.74 -2.32
CA LEU A 119 16.75 -7.77 -1.40
C LEU A 119 17.56 -8.50 -0.32
N THR A 120 18.86 -8.24 -0.23
CA THR A 120 19.74 -8.79 0.81
C THR A 120 19.98 -7.82 1.95
N GLN A 121 20.02 -6.51 1.69
CA GLN A 121 20.27 -5.51 2.74
C GLN A 121 19.44 -4.24 2.58
N GLN A 122 18.97 -3.71 3.70
CA GLN A 122 18.47 -2.34 3.82
C GLN A 122 19.37 -1.59 4.80
N ILE A 123 20.09 -0.60 4.28
CA ILE A 123 21.11 0.15 5.00
C ILE A 123 20.58 1.56 5.22
N ASP A 124 20.51 2.01 6.47
CA ASP A 124 20.13 3.39 6.78
C ASP A 124 21.25 4.39 6.42
N ARG A 125 20.98 5.69 6.61
CA ARG A 125 21.96 6.74 6.30
C ARG A 125 23.23 6.69 7.15
N THR A 126 23.16 6.06 8.32
CA THR A 126 24.28 5.92 9.27
C THR A 126 25.06 4.62 9.08
N GLY A 127 24.60 3.74 8.17
CA GLY A 127 25.26 2.47 7.87
C GLY A 127 24.71 1.27 8.63
N ASN A 128 23.71 1.43 9.50
CA ASN A 128 23.07 0.29 10.15
C ASN A 128 22.29 -0.52 9.11
N SER A 129 22.44 -1.84 9.14
CA SER A 129 21.87 -2.72 8.13
C SER A 129 20.87 -3.71 8.73
N LEU A 130 19.74 -3.86 8.06
CA LEU A 130 18.86 -5.02 8.17
C LEU A 130 19.22 -5.98 7.04
N THR A 131 19.60 -7.22 7.37
CA THR A 131 20.07 -8.21 6.39
C THR A 131 19.11 -9.39 6.28
N ASN A 132 18.73 -9.76 5.05
CA ASN A 132 17.96 -10.96 4.74
C ASN A 132 18.90 -12.09 4.30
N THR A 133 18.78 -13.25 4.93
CA THR A 133 19.43 -14.49 4.47
C THR A 133 18.45 -15.28 3.62
N TRP A 134 18.84 -15.59 2.38
CA TRP A 134 18.02 -16.32 1.43
C TRP A 134 18.47 -17.79 1.31
N SER A 135 17.50 -18.69 1.19
CA SER A 135 17.69 -20.08 0.77
C SER A 135 16.73 -20.35 -0.40
N GLY A 136 17.28 -20.44 -1.61
CA GLY A 136 16.48 -20.40 -2.84
C GLY A 136 15.65 -19.11 -2.91
N THR A 137 14.33 -19.24 -2.90
CA THR A 137 13.37 -18.12 -2.93
C THR A 137 12.80 -17.74 -1.56
N ARG A 138 13.27 -18.38 -0.48
CA ARG A 138 12.80 -18.18 0.90
C ARG A 138 13.76 -17.30 1.67
N ILE A 139 13.25 -16.40 2.52
CA ILE A 139 14.04 -15.67 3.51
C ILE A 139 14.03 -16.50 4.79
N THR A 140 15.15 -17.12 5.15
CA THR A 140 15.24 -18.01 6.32
C THR A 140 15.74 -17.30 7.57
N ALA A 141 16.38 -16.13 7.42
CA ALA A 141 16.74 -15.30 8.56
C ALA A 141 16.70 -13.80 8.22
N ILE A 142 16.45 -13.00 9.25
CA ILE A 142 16.48 -11.53 9.19
C ILE A 142 17.33 -11.04 10.35
N ALA A 143 18.50 -10.47 10.07
CA ALA A 143 19.42 -9.96 11.07
C ALA A 143 19.34 -8.42 11.17
N GLY A 144 19.28 -7.92 12.40
CA GLY A 144 19.40 -6.49 12.70
C GLY A 144 20.86 -6.02 12.73
N PRO A 145 21.09 -4.71 12.88
CA PRO A 145 22.44 -4.15 12.94
C PRO A 145 23.21 -4.56 14.21
N ASP A 146 22.50 -5.03 15.24
CA ASP A 146 23.06 -5.56 16.49
C ASP A 146 23.44 -7.06 16.39
N GLY A 147 23.34 -7.66 15.20
CA GLY A 147 23.63 -9.07 14.96
C GLY A 147 22.55 -10.04 15.45
N ARG A 148 21.50 -9.55 16.15
CA ARG A 148 20.36 -10.39 16.53
C ARG A 148 19.57 -10.77 15.28
N GLN A 149 19.21 -12.04 15.16
CA GLN A 149 18.48 -12.55 14.00
C GLN A 149 17.15 -13.20 14.38
N LEU A 150 16.13 -12.95 13.57
CA LEU A 150 14.94 -13.77 13.53
C LEU A 150 15.17 -14.93 12.57
N THR A 151 14.75 -16.14 12.91
CA THR A 151 14.73 -17.30 12.01
C THR A 151 13.31 -17.62 11.57
N LEU A 152 13.14 -18.06 10.32
CA LEU A 152 11.85 -18.36 9.72
C LEU A 152 11.83 -19.81 9.24
N ASP A 153 10.90 -20.60 9.80
CA ASP A 153 10.65 -21.97 9.38
C ASP A 153 9.48 -22.01 8.39
N TYR A 154 9.53 -22.97 7.47
CA TYR A 154 8.60 -23.08 6.36
C TYR A 154 7.99 -24.47 6.25
N ASP A 155 6.73 -24.55 5.79
CA ASP A 155 6.11 -25.80 5.36
C ASP A 155 6.49 -26.21 3.93
N GLY A 156 5.99 -27.37 3.50
CA GLY A 156 6.19 -27.88 2.14
C GLY A 156 5.57 -27.01 1.04
N ALA A 157 4.64 -26.11 1.38
CA ALA A 157 3.99 -25.17 0.46
C ALA A 157 4.69 -23.80 0.41
N ASN A 158 5.89 -23.67 0.97
CA ASN A 158 6.65 -22.41 1.08
C ASN A 158 5.97 -21.32 1.94
N ARG A 159 5.18 -21.70 2.93
CA ARG A 159 4.56 -20.77 3.89
C ARG A 159 5.28 -20.82 5.24
N VAL A 160 5.45 -19.68 5.89
CA VAL A 160 6.13 -19.54 7.17
C VAL A 160 5.27 -20.16 8.26
N THR A 161 5.77 -21.19 8.95
CA THR A 161 5.04 -21.83 10.06
C THR A 161 5.49 -21.31 11.42
N LYS A 162 6.71 -20.78 11.52
CA LYS A 162 7.29 -20.29 12.77
C LYS A 162 8.28 -19.17 12.51
N VAL A 163 8.25 -18.15 13.36
CA VAL A 163 9.30 -17.14 13.45
C VAL A 163 9.86 -17.18 14.87
N SER A 164 11.17 -17.40 15.01
CA SER A 164 11.84 -17.49 16.31
C SER A 164 12.83 -16.35 16.49
N ASP A 165 12.97 -15.86 17.72
CA ASP A 165 14.02 -14.92 18.10
C ASP A 165 15.28 -15.63 18.64
N PRO A 166 16.40 -14.91 18.87
CA PRO A 166 17.63 -15.51 19.37
C PRO A 166 17.53 -16.10 20.79
N ILE A 167 16.52 -15.73 21.57
CA ILE A 167 16.33 -16.21 22.94
C ILE A 167 15.29 -17.34 23.02
N GLY A 168 14.87 -17.88 21.87
CA GLY A 168 14.03 -19.08 21.76
C GLY A 168 12.52 -18.81 21.84
N ARG A 169 12.08 -17.56 21.96
CA ARG A 169 10.66 -17.23 21.85
C ARG A 169 10.23 -17.38 20.40
N SER A 170 8.98 -17.78 20.17
CA SER A 170 8.49 -17.98 18.81
C SER A 170 7.04 -17.64 18.62
N VAL A 171 6.72 -17.10 17.44
CA VAL A 171 5.34 -16.93 16.96
C VAL A 171 5.07 -18.01 15.92
N GLN A 172 3.94 -18.69 16.05
CA GLN A 172 3.55 -19.80 15.17
C GLN A 172 2.40 -19.38 14.26
N TYR A 173 2.36 -19.93 13.05
CA TYR A 173 1.40 -19.60 12.02
C TYR A 173 0.79 -20.90 11.47
N ALA A 174 -0.52 -20.94 11.36
CA ALA A 174 -1.23 -22.04 10.72
C ALA A 174 -2.14 -21.52 9.61
N TYR A 175 -2.49 -22.41 8.68
CA TYR A 175 -3.20 -22.08 7.46
C TYR A 175 -4.42 -22.95 7.26
N ASP A 176 -5.45 -22.42 6.61
CA ASP A 176 -6.59 -23.20 6.16
C ASP A 176 -6.25 -24.03 4.90
N GLY A 177 -7.19 -24.88 4.48
CA GLY A 177 -7.04 -25.70 3.28
C GLY A 177 -6.96 -24.92 1.96
N GLN A 178 -7.32 -23.63 1.96
CA GLN A 178 -7.21 -22.73 0.80
C GLN A 178 -5.89 -21.94 0.80
N GLY A 179 -5.09 -22.09 1.85
CA GLY A 179 -3.81 -21.41 2.01
C GLY A 179 -3.91 -20.00 2.56
N ASN A 180 -5.03 -19.62 3.16
CA ASN A 180 -5.14 -18.38 3.93
C ASN A 180 -4.59 -18.61 5.34
N LEU A 181 -4.06 -17.56 5.95
CA LEU A 181 -3.59 -17.61 7.32
C LEU A 181 -4.78 -17.83 8.26
N ALA A 182 -4.85 -18.96 8.95
CA ALA A 182 -5.95 -19.27 9.87
C ALA A 182 -5.67 -18.78 11.29
N THR A 183 -4.43 -18.96 11.78
CA THR A 183 -4.08 -18.62 13.16
C THR A 183 -2.68 -18.03 13.28
N VAL A 184 -2.52 -17.17 14.27
CA VAL A 184 -1.22 -16.73 14.80
C VAL A 184 -1.20 -16.98 16.29
N THR A 185 -0.23 -17.76 16.76
CA THR A 185 -0.04 -18.02 18.19
C THR A 185 1.22 -17.29 18.66
N ASP A 186 1.07 -16.40 19.64
CA ASP A 186 2.16 -15.66 20.25
C ASP A 186 3.05 -16.56 21.16
N PRO A 187 4.21 -16.07 21.62
CA PRO A 187 5.09 -16.86 22.50
C PRO A 187 4.45 -17.25 23.83
N GLU A 188 3.44 -16.52 24.28
CA GLU A 188 2.68 -16.78 25.51
C GLU A 188 1.55 -17.82 25.30
N GLY A 189 1.35 -18.29 24.06
CA GLY A 189 0.32 -19.28 23.70
C GLY A 189 -1.04 -18.67 23.33
N GLY A 190 -1.16 -17.34 23.31
CA GLY A 190 -2.35 -16.63 22.87
C GLY A 190 -2.57 -16.76 21.36
N THR A 191 -3.73 -17.27 20.94
CA THR A 191 -4.04 -17.52 19.53
C THR A 191 -5.02 -16.49 18.96
N THR A 192 -4.54 -15.67 18.03
CA THR A 192 -5.39 -14.85 17.15
C THR A 192 -5.87 -15.68 15.97
N ARG A 193 -7.16 -15.60 15.64
CA ARG A 193 -7.83 -16.37 14.58
C ARG A 193 -8.34 -15.45 13.48
N TYR A 194 -8.21 -15.92 12.25
CA TYR A 194 -8.57 -15.21 11.03
C TYR A 194 -9.58 -16.07 10.27
N ALA A 195 -10.69 -15.47 9.84
CA ALA A 195 -11.68 -16.16 9.01
C ALA A 195 -11.83 -15.47 7.66
N TYR A 196 -12.23 -16.25 6.65
CA TYR A 196 -12.33 -15.79 5.28
C TYR A 196 -13.67 -16.23 4.68
N ASN A 197 -14.15 -15.48 3.69
CA ASN A 197 -15.27 -15.92 2.87
C ASN A 197 -14.82 -16.89 1.75
N SER A 198 -15.77 -17.42 0.97
CA SER A 198 -15.52 -18.35 -0.14
C SER A 198 -14.63 -17.79 -1.26
N THR A 199 -14.44 -16.48 -1.32
CA THR A 199 -13.50 -15.82 -2.26
C THR A 199 -12.13 -15.55 -1.64
N ASN A 200 -11.88 -16.05 -0.42
CA ASN A 200 -10.69 -15.85 0.41
C ASN A 200 -10.44 -14.40 0.84
N ARG A 201 -11.51 -13.62 1.08
CA ARG A 201 -11.41 -12.28 1.66
C ARG A 201 -11.57 -12.36 3.17
N LEU A 202 -10.68 -11.71 3.91
CA LEU A 202 -10.66 -11.69 5.38
C LEU A 202 -11.95 -11.09 5.94
N THR A 203 -12.79 -11.91 6.54
CA THR A 203 -14.07 -11.49 7.13
C THR A 203 -13.94 -11.14 8.61
N THR A 204 -13.13 -11.85 9.38
CA THR A 204 -13.01 -11.60 10.83
C THR A 204 -11.60 -11.78 11.35
N ILE A 205 -11.23 -11.00 12.37
CA ILE A 205 -10.09 -11.25 13.25
C ILE A 205 -10.62 -11.38 14.66
N THR A 206 -10.32 -12.50 15.31
CA THR A 206 -10.67 -12.77 16.71
C THR A 206 -9.39 -12.90 17.52
N ASP A 207 -9.25 -12.15 18.60
CA ASP A 207 -8.05 -12.22 19.44
C ASP A 207 -8.02 -13.50 20.31
N ALA A 208 -6.95 -13.65 21.10
CA ALA A 208 -6.76 -14.80 21.98
C ALA A 208 -7.85 -14.96 23.05
N LYS A 209 -8.56 -13.88 23.40
CA LYS A 209 -9.63 -13.88 24.40
C LYS A 209 -11.01 -14.16 23.79
N GLY A 210 -11.09 -14.37 22.49
CA GLY A 210 -12.35 -14.56 21.78
C GLY A 210 -13.05 -13.25 21.41
N ILE A 211 -12.39 -12.09 21.58
CA ILE A 211 -12.96 -10.80 21.21
C ILE A 211 -12.83 -10.64 19.69
N LEU A 212 -13.95 -10.35 19.03
CA LEU A 212 -13.99 -10.03 17.61
C LEU A 212 -13.36 -8.65 17.39
N PHE A 213 -12.04 -8.61 17.18
CA PHE A 213 -11.28 -7.37 17.02
C PHE A 213 -11.71 -6.58 15.78
N LEU A 214 -12.06 -7.29 14.71
CA LEU A 214 -12.44 -6.69 13.43
C LEU A 214 -13.37 -7.62 12.65
N GLN A 215 -14.40 -7.06 12.02
CA GLN A 215 -15.25 -7.74 11.04
C GLN A 215 -15.48 -6.90 9.79
N ASN A 216 -15.18 -7.46 8.61
CA ASN A 216 -15.36 -6.80 7.32
C ASN A 216 -16.60 -7.33 6.60
N PHE A 217 -17.30 -6.41 5.94
CA PHE A 217 -18.39 -6.71 5.02
C PHE A 217 -18.05 -6.18 3.64
N TYR A 218 -18.13 -7.05 2.63
CA TYR A 218 -17.69 -6.76 1.27
C TYR A 218 -18.88 -6.58 0.33
N GLY A 219 -18.73 -5.69 -0.65
CA GLY A 219 -19.58 -5.64 -1.82
C GLY A 219 -19.17 -6.64 -2.90
N PRO A 220 -19.98 -6.81 -3.97
CA PRO A 220 -19.64 -7.66 -5.12
C PRO A 220 -18.33 -7.26 -5.81
N SER A 221 -17.98 -5.97 -5.79
CA SER A 221 -16.70 -5.44 -6.26
C SER A 221 -15.48 -5.95 -5.47
N GLY A 222 -15.70 -6.51 -4.28
CA GLY A 222 -14.66 -6.92 -3.34
C GLY A 222 -14.07 -5.83 -2.48
N ARG A 223 -14.64 -4.62 -2.51
CA ARG A 223 -14.26 -3.55 -1.59
C ARG A 223 -14.98 -3.73 -0.25
N VAL A 224 -14.34 -3.32 0.84
CA VAL A 224 -14.95 -3.29 2.18
C VAL A 224 -15.96 -2.15 2.17
N LEU A 225 -17.24 -2.43 2.40
CA LEU A 225 -18.29 -1.40 2.45
C LEU A 225 -18.66 -1.03 3.90
N ARG A 226 -18.44 -1.96 4.83
CA ARG A 226 -18.69 -1.78 6.26
C ARG A 226 -17.66 -2.57 7.07
N GLN A 227 -17.22 -2.00 8.19
CA GLN A 227 -16.27 -2.62 9.11
C GLN A 227 -16.71 -2.40 10.55
N LEU A 228 -16.74 -3.47 11.36
CA LEU A 228 -16.99 -3.41 12.79
C LEU A 228 -15.69 -3.63 13.56
N GLN A 229 -15.52 -2.91 14.66
CA GLN A 229 -14.38 -3.02 15.57
C GLN A 229 -14.77 -3.79 16.85
N ALA A 230 -13.78 -4.02 17.72
CA ALA A 230 -13.94 -4.75 18.98
C ALA A 230 -15.05 -4.23 19.91
N ASP A 231 -15.30 -2.93 19.91
CA ASP A 231 -16.31 -2.25 20.72
C ASP A 231 -17.70 -2.21 20.03
N GLY A 232 -17.85 -2.89 18.89
CA GLY A 232 -19.06 -2.84 18.06
C GLY A 232 -19.19 -1.57 17.24
N SER A 233 -18.22 -0.64 17.31
CA SER A 233 -18.23 0.59 16.53
C SER A 233 -18.11 0.29 15.04
N GLU A 234 -18.82 1.08 14.22
CA GLU A 234 -18.98 0.83 12.79
C GLU A 234 -18.35 1.93 11.94
N TYR A 235 -17.54 1.51 10.97
CA TYR A 235 -17.11 2.34 9.85
C TYR A 235 -17.86 1.96 8.59
N ARG A 236 -18.32 2.96 7.82
CA ARG A 236 -18.86 2.75 6.47
C ARG A 236 -17.98 3.40 5.43
N PHE A 237 -17.81 2.69 4.31
CA PHE A 237 -17.00 3.14 3.19
C PHE A 237 -17.85 3.24 1.94
N ARG A 238 -17.68 4.35 1.22
CA ARG A 238 -18.28 4.58 -0.10
C ARG A 238 -17.19 4.89 -1.09
N TYR A 239 -17.27 4.30 -2.28
CA TYR A 239 -16.28 4.51 -3.33
C TYR A 239 -16.96 5.14 -4.54
N GLN A 240 -16.56 6.37 -4.88
CA GLN A 240 -16.91 6.95 -6.17
C GLN A 240 -16.11 6.24 -7.26
N LEU A 241 -16.80 5.77 -8.29
CA LEU A 241 -16.19 5.03 -9.38
C LEU A 241 -16.37 5.71 -10.73
N THR A 242 -15.40 5.48 -11.61
CA THR A 242 -15.52 5.70 -13.06
C THR A 242 -15.33 4.37 -13.78
N GLY A 243 -16.15 4.09 -14.79
CA GLY A 243 -16.09 2.84 -15.56
C GLY A 243 -16.54 1.60 -14.78
N ALA A 244 -17.38 1.78 -13.76
CA ALA A 244 -18.02 0.66 -13.06
C ALA A 244 -19.28 0.21 -13.81
N THR A 245 -19.61 -1.08 -13.70
CA THR A 245 -20.91 -1.60 -14.11
C THR A 245 -21.79 -1.69 -12.88
N ALA A 246 -22.98 -1.11 -12.97
CA ALA A 246 -24.04 -1.27 -11.99
C ALA A 246 -25.19 -2.06 -12.63
N SER A 247 -25.84 -2.91 -11.85
CA SER A 247 -27.02 -3.69 -12.25
C SER A 247 -27.91 -3.95 -11.03
N GLY A 248 -29.11 -4.51 -11.25
CA GLY A 248 -30.09 -4.75 -10.19
C GLY A 248 -30.97 -3.53 -9.90
N ALA A 249 -32.04 -3.73 -9.13
CA ALA A 249 -32.98 -2.68 -8.72
C ALA A 249 -33.45 -1.75 -9.87
N GLY A 250 -33.83 -2.33 -11.01
CA GLY A 250 -34.32 -1.59 -12.19
C GLY A 250 -33.24 -0.84 -12.99
N CYS A 251 -31.97 -0.97 -12.64
CA CYS A 251 -30.85 -0.40 -13.39
C CYS A 251 -30.74 -1.07 -14.78
N LEU A 252 -31.00 -0.29 -15.83
CA LEU A 252 -30.77 -0.66 -17.22
C LEU A 252 -29.55 0.11 -17.74
N VAL A 253 -28.45 -0.60 -18.03
CA VAL A 253 -27.31 -0.01 -18.75
C VAL A 253 -27.69 0.05 -20.23
N LEU A 254 -28.04 1.24 -20.72
CA LEU A 254 -28.30 1.43 -22.13
C LEU A 254 -26.99 1.44 -22.91
N ASN A 255 -26.79 0.40 -23.71
CA ASN A 255 -25.75 0.43 -24.74
C ASN A 255 -26.19 1.43 -25.82
N THR A 256 -25.57 2.62 -25.83
CA THR A 256 -25.91 3.68 -26.78
C THR A 256 -25.37 3.45 -28.20
N ASN A 257 -24.84 2.26 -28.52
CA ASN A 257 -24.46 1.87 -29.88
C ASN A 257 -25.27 0.64 -30.35
N PRO A 258 -26.51 0.81 -30.83
CA PRO A 258 -27.12 -0.21 -31.68
C PRO A 258 -26.37 -0.27 -33.02
N PRO A 259 -26.02 -1.45 -33.54
CA PRO A 259 -25.32 -1.59 -34.84
C PRO A 259 -26.12 -1.11 -36.06
N SER A 260 -27.33 -0.56 -35.88
CA SER A 260 -28.28 -0.25 -36.96
C SER A 260 -28.89 1.16 -36.94
N GLY A 261 -28.31 2.13 -36.21
CA GLY A 261 -28.71 3.55 -36.34
C GLY A 261 -30.11 3.92 -35.84
N GLY A 262 -30.78 3.05 -35.09
CA GLY A 262 -32.07 3.35 -34.45
C GLY A 262 -31.91 4.23 -33.21
N VAL A 263 -32.61 5.36 -33.16
CA VAL A 263 -32.75 6.18 -31.94
C VAL A 263 -33.69 5.45 -30.98
N VAL A 264 -33.15 4.93 -29.88
CA VAL A 264 -33.96 4.39 -28.79
C VAL A 264 -34.44 5.55 -27.92
N VAL A 265 -35.68 6.00 -28.11
CA VAL A 265 -36.35 6.93 -27.19
C VAL A 265 -36.95 6.10 -26.05
N LEU A 266 -36.34 6.16 -24.86
CA LEU A 266 -36.94 5.58 -23.66
C LEU A 266 -37.65 6.66 -22.85
N ARG A 267 -38.87 6.33 -22.42
CA ARG A 267 -39.66 7.13 -21.50
C ARG A 267 -38.92 7.22 -20.16
N SER A 268 -38.66 8.46 -19.72
CA SER A 268 -37.71 8.83 -18.66
C SER A 268 -38.25 8.68 -17.24
N ASP A 269 -39.37 7.98 -17.06
CA ASP A 269 -40.19 7.97 -15.86
C ASP A 269 -40.09 6.67 -15.04
N PHE A 270 -39.31 5.67 -15.50
CA PHE A 270 -39.11 4.39 -14.79
C PHE A 270 -37.65 3.97 -14.55
N PHE A 271 -36.66 4.71 -15.07
CA PHE A 271 -35.26 4.31 -14.99
C PHE A 271 -34.46 5.31 -14.14
N SER A 272 -34.21 4.97 -12.88
CA SER A 272 -33.20 5.65 -12.09
C SER A 272 -31.83 5.44 -12.74
N ARG A 273 -31.07 6.52 -12.97
CA ARG A 273 -29.67 6.40 -13.40
C ARG A 273 -28.95 5.49 -12.40
N CYS A 274 -28.31 4.45 -12.91
CA CYS A 274 -27.63 3.48 -12.07
C CYS A 274 -26.57 4.18 -11.19
N PRO A 275 -26.43 3.78 -9.91
CA PRO A 275 -25.48 4.40 -9.01
C PRO A 275 -24.04 4.20 -9.50
N SER A 276 -23.22 5.24 -9.37
CA SER A 276 -21.77 5.21 -9.63
C SER A 276 -20.93 5.11 -8.35
N VAL A 277 -21.61 4.89 -7.21
CA VAL A 277 -21.00 4.81 -5.88
C VAL A 277 -21.20 3.40 -5.34
N ASP A 278 -20.10 2.73 -5.03
CA ASP A 278 -20.10 1.43 -4.37
C ASP A 278 -20.15 1.64 -2.86
N SER A 279 -21.29 1.33 -2.24
CA SER A 279 -21.57 1.57 -0.83
C SER A 279 -22.49 0.51 -0.23
N TRP A 280 -22.47 0.41 1.10
CA TRP A 280 -23.35 -0.49 1.84
C TRP A 280 -24.84 -0.18 1.58
N GLU A 281 -25.20 1.09 1.50
CA GLU A 281 -26.59 1.51 1.24
C GLU A 281 -27.07 1.08 -0.15
N ASN A 282 -26.23 1.23 -1.19
CA ASN A 282 -26.59 0.80 -2.53
C ASN A 282 -26.67 -0.73 -2.63
N LEU A 283 -25.80 -1.45 -1.93
CA LEU A 283 -25.89 -2.91 -1.83
C LEU A 283 -27.21 -3.35 -1.16
N GLN A 284 -27.60 -2.70 -0.06
CA GLN A 284 -28.87 -2.99 0.62
C GLN A 284 -30.10 -2.62 -0.22
N ALA A 285 -30.00 -1.61 -1.08
CA ALA A 285 -31.03 -1.26 -2.04
C ALA A 285 -31.12 -2.23 -3.24
N GLY A 286 -30.29 -3.29 -3.28
CA GLY A 286 -30.33 -4.33 -4.31
C GLY A 286 -29.47 -4.05 -5.55
N TYR A 287 -28.59 -3.03 -5.50
CA TYR A 287 -27.63 -2.79 -6.58
C TYR A 287 -26.41 -3.69 -6.47
N THR A 288 -26.00 -4.24 -7.60
CA THR A 288 -24.73 -4.95 -7.77
C THR A 288 -23.78 -4.07 -8.55
N ILE A 289 -22.68 -3.67 -7.92
CA ILE A 289 -21.65 -2.83 -8.55
C ILE A 289 -20.35 -3.63 -8.66
N THR A 290 -19.79 -3.69 -9.86
CA THR A 290 -18.55 -4.41 -10.16
C THR A 290 -17.59 -3.55 -10.97
N GLY A 291 -16.29 -3.86 -10.86
CA GLY A 291 -15.24 -3.13 -11.56
C GLY A 291 -15.11 -1.66 -11.15
N GLY A 292 -14.68 -0.83 -12.09
CA GLY A 292 -14.48 0.60 -11.92
C GLY A 292 -13.18 1.01 -11.22
N THR A 293 -12.67 2.19 -11.60
CA THR A 293 -11.55 2.84 -10.93
C THR A 293 -12.08 3.80 -9.87
N VAL A 294 -11.51 3.73 -8.66
CA VAL A 294 -11.87 4.64 -7.56
C VAL A 294 -11.35 6.04 -7.85
N THR A 295 -12.25 7.01 -7.94
CA THR A 295 -11.95 8.44 -8.12
C THR A 295 -12.22 9.26 -6.84
N GLY A 296 -12.87 8.64 -5.85
CA GLY A 296 -13.04 9.23 -4.54
C GLY A 296 -13.51 8.22 -3.50
N THR A 297 -13.33 8.57 -2.23
CA THR A 297 -13.82 7.80 -1.10
C THR A 297 -14.58 8.71 -0.15
N THR A 298 -15.65 8.19 0.45
CA THR A 298 -16.29 8.78 1.62
C THR A 298 -16.26 7.76 2.74
N VAL A 299 -15.78 8.18 3.91
CA VAL A 299 -15.71 7.35 5.12
C VAL A 299 -16.61 7.98 6.16
N VAL A 300 -17.53 7.18 6.71
CA VAL A 300 -18.34 7.54 7.87
C VAL A 300 -17.77 6.81 9.07
N ASP A 301 -17.37 7.57 10.09
CA ASP A 301 -16.87 7.00 11.36
C ASP A 301 -18.02 6.59 12.29
N PRO A 302 -17.73 5.93 13.42
CA PRO A 302 -18.77 5.49 14.35
C PRO A 302 -19.58 6.60 15.02
N ARG A 303 -19.09 7.85 14.99
CA ARG A 303 -19.79 9.03 15.50
C ARG A 303 -20.66 9.68 14.41
N GLY A 304 -20.68 9.13 13.21
CA GLY A 304 -21.38 9.69 12.06
C GLY A 304 -20.60 10.79 11.34
N ASN A 305 -19.34 11.05 11.71
CA ASN A 305 -18.53 12.05 11.04
C ASN A 305 -18.16 11.57 9.64
N VAL A 306 -18.24 12.46 8.66
CA VAL A 306 -18.04 12.12 7.25
C VAL A 306 -16.79 12.79 6.71
N THR A 307 -15.83 12.00 6.24
CA THR A 307 -14.64 12.50 5.55
C THR A 307 -14.67 12.04 4.09
N THR A 308 -14.47 12.96 3.15
CA THR A 308 -14.43 12.64 1.71
C THR A 308 -13.07 13.00 1.12
N THR A 309 -12.55 12.15 0.24
CA THR A 309 -11.30 12.39 -0.49
C THR A 309 -11.51 12.13 -1.98
N ARG A 310 -11.00 13.00 -2.85
CA ARG A 310 -10.99 12.83 -4.31
C ARG A 310 -9.57 12.61 -4.78
N PHE A 311 -9.40 11.80 -5.81
CA PHE A 311 -8.11 11.41 -6.34
C PHE A 311 -7.96 11.79 -7.81
N ASN A 312 -6.72 12.07 -8.23
CA ASN A 312 -6.38 12.09 -9.65
C ASN A 312 -6.34 10.67 -10.23
N THR A 313 -6.06 10.56 -11.54
CA THR A 313 -5.99 9.28 -12.26
C THR A 313 -4.89 8.34 -11.76
N ARG A 314 -3.87 8.87 -11.09
CA ARG A 314 -2.77 8.11 -10.46
C ARG A 314 -3.04 7.75 -9.00
N GLY A 315 -4.19 8.17 -8.44
CA GLY A 315 -4.59 7.86 -7.07
C GLY A 315 -4.03 8.81 -6.00
N TYR A 316 -3.46 9.95 -6.39
CA TYR A 316 -3.02 10.99 -5.44
C TYR A 316 -4.21 11.86 -5.04
N PRO A 317 -4.35 12.22 -3.75
CA PRO A 317 -5.43 13.07 -3.28
C PRO A 317 -5.31 14.47 -3.89
N VAL A 318 -6.42 14.99 -4.41
CA VAL A 318 -6.53 16.35 -4.99
C VAL A 318 -7.54 17.22 -4.24
N SER A 319 -8.41 16.61 -3.45
CA SER A 319 -9.34 17.32 -2.58
C SER A 319 -9.71 16.44 -1.40
N THR A 320 -9.80 17.04 -0.22
CA THR A 320 -10.28 16.39 1.00
C THR A 320 -11.28 17.31 1.69
N THR A 321 -12.43 16.77 2.03
CA THR A 321 -13.45 17.40 2.88
C THR A 321 -13.45 16.68 4.22
N ASP A 322 -13.24 17.43 5.30
CA ASP A 322 -13.22 16.87 6.65
C ASP A 322 -14.64 16.68 7.23
N ALA A 323 -14.69 16.19 8.48
CA ALA A 323 -15.92 15.97 9.23
C ALA A 323 -16.80 17.21 9.44
N LEU A 324 -16.20 18.41 9.39
CA LEU A 324 -16.88 19.69 9.55
C LEU A 324 -17.36 20.25 8.21
N GLY A 325 -17.18 19.52 7.11
CA GLY A 325 -17.51 19.98 5.75
C GLY A 325 -16.46 20.92 5.15
N GLN A 326 -15.34 21.14 5.83
CA GLN A 326 -14.29 22.03 5.37
C GLN A 326 -13.45 21.33 4.29
N THR A 327 -13.29 21.99 3.14
CA THR A 327 -12.63 21.38 1.98
C THR A 327 -11.28 22.03 1.70
N SER A 328 -10.22 21.23 1.69
CA SER A 328 -8.90 21.62 1.21
C SER A 328 -8.60 20.96 -0.14
N THR A 329 -7.88 21.65 -1.01
CA THR A 329 -7.50 21.14 -2.34
C THR A 329 -5.99 21.14 -2.53
N THR A 330 -5.53 20.28 -3.42
CA THR A 330 -4.12 20.12 -3.75
C THR A 330 -3.98 20.08 -5.25
N THR A 331 -3.16 20.99 -5.79
CA THR A 331 -2.73 20.92 -7.19
C THR A 331 -1.41 20.16 -7.26
N LEU A 332 -1.25 19.35 -8.30
CA LEU A 332 -0.10 18.47 -8.45
C LEU A 332 0.65 18.80 -9.74
N THR A 333 1.98 18.69 -9.70
CA THR A 333 2.84 18.75 -10.90
C THR A 333 2.63 17.52 -11.79
N ALA A 334 3.19 17.52 -13.00
CA ALA A 334 3.18 16.34 -13.88
C ALA A 334 3.86 15.09 -13.26
N ALA A 335 4.77 15.31 -12.30
CA ALA A 335 5.41 14.26 -11.50
C ALA A 335 4.64 13.89 -10.21
N ASN A 336 3.44 14.45 -10.01
CA ASN A 336 2.59 14.30 -8.80
C ASN A 336 3.21 14.88 -7.52
N GLN A 337 4.07 15.87 -7.61
CA GLN A 337 4.51 16.65 -6.45
C GLN A 337 3.44 17.70 -6.12
N VAL A 338 3.33 18.13 -4.87
CA VAL A 338 2.36 19.16 -4.45
C VAL A 338 2.79 20.51 -5.01
N ALA A 339 2.15 21.00 -6.07
CA ALA A 339 2.46 22.32 -6.64
C ALA A 339 1.86 23.44 -5.79
N SER A 340 0.62 23.26 -5.32
CA SER A 340 0.01 24.12 -4.34
C SER A 340 -0.97 23.36 -3.45
N SER A 341 -1.17 23.88 -2.25
CA SER A 341 -2.24 23.47 -1.34
C SER A 341 -3.11 24.67 -1.04
N THR A 342 -4.41 24.49 -1.12
CA THR A 342 -5.42 25.49 -0.73
C THR A 342 -6.16 24.96 0.48
N ASP A 343 -6.12 25.70 1.59
CA ASP A 343 -6.86 25.32 2.79
C ASP A 343 -8.36 25.65 2.68
N ALA A 344 -9.12 25.30 3.71
CA ALA A 344 -10.56 25.53 3.76
C ALA A 344 -10.98 27.01 3.75
N LEU A 345 -10.07 27.93 4.08
CA LEU A 345 -10.30 29.38 4.04
C LEU A 345 -9.92 29.97 2.67
N GLY A 346 -9.52 29.14 1.70
CA GLY A 346 -9.07 29.57 0.37
C GLY A 346 -7.64 30.10 0.34
N ARG A 347 -6.89 30.00 1.44
CA ARG A 347 -5.50 30.46 1.51
C ARG A 347 -4.59 29.46 0.80
N ILE A 348 -3.67 29.97 -0.04
CA ILE A 348 -2.88 29.15 -0.95
C ILE A 348 -1.41 29.14 -0.52
N THR A 349 -0.83 27.96 -0.34
CA THR A 349 0.61 27.76 -0.20
C THR A 349 1.16 27.08 -1.46
N LYS A 350 2.25 27.59 -2.04
CA LYS A 350 2.87 27.05 -3.27
C LYS A 350 4.24 26.47 -2.96
N PHE A 351 4.63 25.46 -3.74
CA PHE A 351 5.92 24.77 -3.58
C PHE A 351 6.64 24.68 -4.92
N GLU A 352 7.94 24.97 -4.89
CA GLU A 352 8.84 24.76 -6.02
C GLU A 352 9.88 23.70 -5.64
N TYR A 353 10.36 22.95 -6.64
CA TYR A 353 11.24 21.81 -6.43
C TYR A 353 12.45 21.81 -7.35
N ASP A 354 13.56 21.24 -6.89
CA ASP A 354 14.71 20.90 -7.73
C ASP A 354 14.46 19.58 -8.50
N PRO A 355 15.34 19.19 -9.45
CA PRO A 355 15.23 17.94 -10.19
C PRO A 355 15.30 16.66 -9.33
N ALA A 356 15.81 16.73 -8.10
CA ALA A 356 15.83 15.64 -7.13
C ALA A 356 14.56 15.60 -6.25
N GLY A 357 13.61 16.51 -6.50
CA GLY A 357 12.35 16.65 -5.78
C GLY A 357 12.49 17.28 -4.40
N ASN A 358 13.61 17.95 -4.08
CA ASN A 358 13.73 18.77 -2.87
C ASN A 358 12.92 20.04 -3.03
N VAL A 359 12.20 20.46 -1.99
CA VAL A 359 11.52 21.75 -1.98
C VAL A 359 12.60 22.84 -1.95
N THR A 360 12.61 23.71 -2.94
CA THR A 360 13.57 24.83 -3.03
C THR A 360 12.95 26.13 -2.56
N LYS A 361 11.62 26.24 -2.58
CA LYS A 361 10.89 27.43 -2.18
C LYS A 361 9.47 27.10 -1.76
N ILE A 362 9.02 27.73 -0.69
CA ILE A 362 7.64 27.69 -0.22
C ILE A 362 7.14 29.14 -0.22
N THR A 363 6.04 29.40 -0.93
CA THR A 363 5.37 30.69 -0.89
C THR A 363 4.12 30.57 -0.04
N ASP A 364 4.06 31.31 1.06
CA ASP A 364 2.92 31.30 1.98
C ASP A 364 1.68 32.01 1.39
N PRO A 365 0.53 31.98 2.07
CA PRO A 365 -0.68 32.68 1.61
C PRO A 365 -0.57 34.20 1.50
N ASN A 366 0.38 34.81 2.19
CA ASN A 366 0.69 36.24 2.10
C ASN A 366 1.70 36.55 0.99
N ASN A 367 1.97 35.56 0.13
CA ASN A 367 2.92 35.60 -0.97
C ASN A 367 4.37 35.86 -0.51
N GLN A 368 4.70 35.50 0.73
CA GLN A 368 6.05 35.59 1.27
C GLN A 368 6.82 34.32 0.94
N PRO A 369 7.93 34.40 0.19
CA PRO A 369 8.75 33.25 -0.12
C PRO A 369 9.67 32.91 1.05
N THR A 370 9.75 31.63 1.37
CA THR A 370 10.73 31.06 2.30
C THR A 370 11.52 29.99 1.58
N VAL A 371 12.84 30.04 1.71
CA VAL A 371 13.71 28.93 1.29
C VAL A 371 13.72 27.95 2.45
N PRO A 372 13.33 26.68 2.25
CA PRO A 372 13.45 25.68 3.29
C PRO A 372 14.92 25.63 3.74
N SER A 373 15.18 25.92 5.01
CA SER A 373 16.53 25.81 5.54
C SER A 373 16.97 24.36 5.40
N ALA A 374 18.12 24.14 4.76
CA ALA A 374 18.84 22.89 4.95
C ALA A 374 18.98 22.71 6.46
N CYS A 375 18.59 21.54 6.96
CA CYS A 375 18.79 21.21 8.38
C CYS A 375 20.24 21.58 8.72
N PRO A 376 20.49 22.50 9.67
CA PRO A 376 21.86 22.87 9.99
C PRO A 376 22.57 21.59 10.41
N THR A 377 23.60 21.20 9.66
CA THR A 377 24.57 20.23 10.13
C THR A 377 25.13 20.81 11.42
N ARG A 378 24.67 20.31 12.57
CA ARG A 378 25.39 20.53 13.82
C ARG A 378 26.74 19.87 13.63
N ASP A 379 27.73 20.67 13.28
CA ASP A 379 29.11 20.39 13.61
C ASP A 379 29.17 20.24 15.14
N PHE A 380 29.15 18.99 15.61
CA PHE A 380 29.73 18.68 16.91
C PHE A 380 31.25 18.66 16.72
N GLY A 381 31.81 19.84 16.48
CA GLY A 381 33.23 20.12 16.58
C GLY A 381 33.60 20.20 18.05
N SER A 382 34.31 19.17 18.52
CA SER A 382 35.33 19.19 19.57
C SER A 382 35.27 20.33 20.61
N THR A 383 34.99 19.96 21.85
CA THR A 383 35.44 20.69 23.05
C THR A 383 36.93 21.04 22.99
N PRO A 384 37.30 22.23 23.47
CA PRO A 384 38.60 22.41 24.09
C PRO A 384 38.48 23.18 25.42
N ARG A 385 38.50 22.46 26.54
CA ARG A 385 39.59 22.42 27.54
C ARG A 385 39.16 21.66 28.77
#